data_AF-A0A699TSI4-F1
#
_entry.id   AF-A0A699TSI4-F1
#
_cell.length_a   1.000
_cell.length_b   1.000
_cell.length_c   1.000
_cell.angle_alpha   90.00
_cell.angle_beta   90.00
_cell.angle_gamma   90.00
#
_symmetry.space_group_name_H-M   'P 1'
#
loop_
_entity.id
_entity.type
_entity.pdbx_description
1 polymer ?
#
loop_
_entity_poly.entity_id
_entity_poly.type
_entity_poly.pdbx_seq_one_letter_code
_entity_poly.pdbx_strand_id
1 'polypeptide(L)' 'VIKPTKDHPLHKIIGDLKSSVRSRGQLANSCLLSSIKPANVAEALKDANWVSAMQEELDQFSRLKV' A
#
# COMPACT_ATOMS: atom_id res chain seq x y z
N VAL A 1 -22.39 -8.79 32.42
CA VAL A 1 -22.48 -9.61 31.18
C VAL A 1 -22.62 -8.67 30.00
N ILE A 2 -21.54 -8.41 29.27
CA ILE A 2 -21.57 -7.54 28.09
C ILE A 2 -22.12 -8.39 26.94
N LYS A 3 -23.31 -8.05 26.45
CA LYS A 3 -23.88 -8.65 25.23
C LYS A 3 -23.18 -7.99 24.04
N PRO A 4 -22.49 -8.71 23.15
CA PRO A 4 -22.03 -8.09 21.92
C PRO A 4 -23.24 -7.73 21.06
N THR A 5 -23.43 -6.44 20.79
CA THR A 5 -24.43 -6.00 19.82
C THR A 5 -23.99 -6.47 18.44
N LYS A 6 -24.82 -7.35 17.88
CA LYS A 6 -24.63 -8.01 16.59
C LYS A 6 -25.07 -7.04 15.47
N ASP A 7 -24.48 -5.84 15.45
CA ASP A 7 -24.80 -4.76 14.49
C ASP A 7 -23.97 -4.84 13.19
N HIS A 8 -23.35 -5.99 12.95
CA HIS A 8 -22.64 -6.26 11.72
C HIS A 8 -23.39 -7.37 10.97
N PRO A 9 -24.20 -7.02 9.96
CA PRO A 9 -24.85 -8.01 9.11
C PRO A 9 -23.80 -8.94 8.53
N LEU A 10 -24.05 -10.25 8.53
CA LEU A 10 -23.13 -11.27 7.99
C LEU A 10 -22.73 -10.97 6.54
N HIS A 11 -23.63 -10.37 5.75
CA HIS A 11 -23.38 -9.96 4.37
C HIS A 11 -22.42 -8.76 4.23
N LYS A 12 -22.08 -8.06 5.32
CA LYS A 12 -21.04 -7.00 5.35
C LYS A 12 -19.68 -7.53 5.78
N ILE A 13 -19.61 -8.73 6.34
CA ILE A 13 -18.36 -9.37 6.79
C ILE A 13 -17.63 -9.98 5.58
N ILE A 14 -18.40 -10.55 4.66
CA ILE A 14 -17.91 -11.06 3.38
C ILE A 14 -18.13 -9.95 2.36
N GLY A 15 -17.07 -9.22 2.00
CA GLY A 15 -17.12 -8.23 0.92
C GLY A 15 -17.55 -8.87 -0.40
N ASP A 16 -18.05 -8.05 -1.33
CA ASP A 16 -18.43 -8.51 -2.68
C ASP A 16 -17.29 -9.32 -3.30
N LEU A 17 -17.58 -10.46 -3.92
CA LEU A 17 -16.58 -11.26 -4.64
C LEU A 17 -15.93 -10.46 -5.78
N LYS A 18 -16.64 -9.46 -6.34
CA LYS A 18 -16.06 -8.48 -7.29
C LYS A 18 -15.21 -7.41 -6.62
N SER A 19 -15.37 -7.17 -5.32
CA SER A 19 -14.46 -6.29 -4.59
C SER A 19 -13.11 -7.00 -4.53
N SER A 20 -12.15 -6.47 -5.28
CA SER A 20 -10.77 -6.95 -5.22
C SER A 20 -10.30 -6.83 -3.77
N VAL A 21 -10.08 -7.99 -3.13
CA VAL A 21 -9.34 -8.03 -1.86
C VAL A 21 -7.91 -7.69 -2.21
N ARG A 22 -7.49 -6.47 -1.83
CA ARG A 22 -6.08 -6.07 -1.89
C ARG A 22 -5.33 -6.90 -0.85
N SER A 23 -4.89 -8.08 -1.27
CA SER A 23 -4.11 -8.99 -0.44
C SER A 23 -2.80 -8.32 -0.01
N ARG A 24 -2.32 -8.62 1.20
CA ARG A 24 -1.05 -8.07 1.72
C ARG A 24 0.15 -8.29 0.78
N GLY A 25 0.07 -9.23 -0.17
CA GLY A 25 1.06 -9.45 -1.22
C GLY A 25 1.03 -8.46 -2.40
N GLN A 26 -0.02 -7.63 -2.56
CA GLN A 26 -0.04 -6.55 -3.56
C GLN A 26 0.78 -5.32 -3.14
N LEU A 27 1.22 -5.25 -1.89
CA LEU A 27 2.15 -4.24 -1.37
C LEU A 27 3.63 -4.68 -1.50
N ALA A 28 3.93 -5.69 -2.34
CA ALA A 28 5.29 -6.18 -2.49
C ALA A 28 6.24 -5.13 -3.11
N ASN A 29 5.70 -4.17 -3.87
CA ASN A 29 6.53 -3.16 -4.53
C ASN A 29 7.18 -2.19 -3.52
N SER A 30 6.47 -1.75 -2.47
CA SER A 30 7.04 -0.79 -1.51
C SER A 30 8.14 -1.40 -0.63
N CYS A 31 8.05 -2.71 -0.31
CA CYS A 31 9.06 -3.38 0.51
C CYS A 31 10.38 -3.60 -0.26
N LEU A 32 10.30 -4.00 -1.53
CA LEU A 32 11.47 -4.22 -2.38
C LEU A 32 12.20 -2.91 -2.69
N LEU A 33 11.47 -1.82 -2.92
CA LEU A 33 12.05 -0.51 -3.16
C LEU A 33 12.77 0.04 -1.93
N SER A 34 12.24 -0.18 -0.72
CA SER A 34 12.92 0.23 0.53
C SER A 34 14.29 -0.43 0.74
N SER A 35 14.58 -1.55 0.05
CA SER A 35 15.82 -2.32 0.21
C SER A 35 16.99 -1.78 -0.61
N ILE A 36 16.75 -0.89 -1.58
CA ILE A 36 17.78 -0.33 -2.47
C ILE A 36 17.93 1.16 -2.18
N LYS A 37 18.33 1.52 -0.95
CA LYS A 37 18.59 2.93 -0.63
C LYS A 37 19.92 3.38 -1.27
N PRO A 38 19.93 4.37 -2.16
CA PRO A 38 21.16 4.92 -2.72
C PRO A 38 21.97 5.63 -1.62
N ALA A 39 23.30 5.55 -1.71
CA ALA A 39 24.21 6.10 -0.72
C ALA A 39 24.21 7.65 -0.68
N ASN A 40 23.87 8.29 -1.80
CA ASN A 40 23.80 9.75 -1.90
C ASN A 40 22.79 10.19 -2.97
N VAL A 41 22.45 11.49 -2.96
CA VAL A 41 21.46 12.08 -3.87
C VAL A 41 21.89 12.00 -5.34
N ALA A 42 23.19 12.12 -5.64
CA ALA A 42 23.66 12.06 -7.01
C ALA A 42 23.48 10.66 -7.62
N GLU A 43 23.72 9.60 -6.85
CA GLU A 43 23.47 8.22 -7.27
C GLU A 43 21.96 7.94 -7.37
N ALA A 44 21.17 8.48 -6.45
CA ALA A 44 19.71 8.40 -6.48
C ALA A 44 19.12 8.99 -7.77
N LEU A 45 19.64 10.13 -8.22
CA LEU A 45 19.14 10.84 -9.40
C LEU A 45 19.57 10.20 -10.73
N LYS A 46 20.64 9.40 -10.73
CA LYS A 46 21.09 8.65 -11.92
C LYS A 46 20.30 7.36 -12.12
N ASP A 47 19.78 6.78 -11.05
CA ASP A 47 18.99 5.55 -11.13
C ASP A 47 17.53 5.87 -11.48
N ALA A 48 17.18 5.65 -12.75
CA ALA A 48 15.83 5.87 -13.25
C ALA A 48 14.78 5.00 -12.52
N ASN A 49 15.13 3.79 -12.10
CA ASN A 49 14.23 2.92 -11.35
C ASN A 49 13.96 3.50 -9.95
N TRP A 50 14.99 4.04 -9.30
CA TRP A 50 14.86 4.72 -8.01
C TRP A 50 14.01 5.98 -8.10
N VAL A 51 14.22 6.81 -9.12
CA VAL A 51 13.42 8.02 -9.34
C VAL A 51 11.95 7.67 -9.58
N SER A 52 11.68 6.67 -10.43
CA SER A 52 10.31 6.23 -10.71
C SER A 52 9.63 5.66 -9.46
N ALA A 53 10.36 4.86 -8.68
CA ALA A 53 9.90 4.31 -7.41
C ALA A 53 9.51 5.39 -6.39
N MET A 54 10.38 6.38 -6.18
CA MET A 54 10.09 7.50 -5.30
C MET A 54 8.88 8.31 -5.77
N GLN A 55 8.72 8.46 -7.08
CA GLN A 55 7.56 9.15 -7.66
C GLN A 55 6.26 8.38 -7.44
N GLU A 56 6.29 7.05 -7.56
CA GLU A 56 5.15 6.17 -7.28
C GLU A 56 4.77 6.18 -5.80
N GLU A 57 5.75 6.17 -4.88
CA GLU A 57 5.50 6.29 -3.44
C GLU A 57 4.83 7.63 -3.10
N LEU A 58 5.31 8.75 -3.65
CA LEU A 58 4.71 10.08 -3.47
C LEU A 58 3.29 10.16 -4.04
N ASP A 59 3.04 9.53 -5.18
CA ASP A 59 1.69 9.42 -5.75
C ASP A 59 0.76 8.61 -4.84
N GLN A 60 1.25 7.50 -4.26
CA GLN A 60 0.48 6.74 -3.27
C GLN A 60 0.16 7.57 -2.03
N PHE A 61 1.11 8.34 -1.47
CA PHE A 61 0.82 9.26 -0.35
C PHE A 61 -0.25 10.29 -0.71
N SER A 62 -0.23 10.80 -1.94
CA SER A 62 -1.21 11.76 -2.43
C SER A 62 -2.61 11.15 -2.60
N ARG A 63 -2.68 9.88 -3.02
CA ARG A 63 -3.93 9.11 -3.17
C ARG A 63 -4.50 8.62 -1.83
N LEU A 64 -3.63 8.36 -0.86
CA LEU A 64 -4.00 7.93 0.49
C LEU A 64 -4.41 9.09 1.40
N LYS A 65 -4.58 10.31 0.87
CA LYS A 65 -5.16 11.44 1.61
C LYS A 65 -6.48 11.02 2.29
N VAL A 66 -6.43 10.93 3.62
CA VAL A 66 -7.56 10.96 4.56
C VAL A 66 -8.10 12.39 4.65
#